data_AF-A0A966DEJ4-F1
#
_entry.id   AF-A0A966DEJ4-F1
#
_cell.length_a   1.000
_cell.length_b   1.000
_cell.length_c   1.000
_cell.angle_alpha   90.00
_cell.angle_beta   90.00
_cell.angle_gamma   90.00
#
_symmetry.space_group_name_H-M   'P 1'
#
loop_
_entity.id
_entity.type
_entity.pdbx_description
1 polymer ?
#
loop_
_entity_poly.entity_id
_entity_poly.type
_entity_poly.pdbx_seq_one_letter_code
_entity_poly.pdbx_strand_id
1 'polypeptide(L)'
;MKWKKNVKVVREKGLELKSSEGVQAIISSDEYIVNAMESGIEEDEKLIEFIMETEQVNEIAARFRLAEFLITYGNYIEELSEELMIES
;
A
#
# COMPACT_ATOMS: atom_id res chain seq x y z
N MET A 1 -3.96 -5.38 2.89
CA MET A 1 -3.23 -5.16 1.62
C MET A 1 -1.87 -5.88 1.52
N LYS A 2 -1.55 -6.42 0.34
CA LYS A 2 -0.22 -6.99 -0.04
C LYS A 2 0.21 -6.52 -1.42
N TRP A 3 1.50 -6.58 -1.75
CA TRP A 3 1.95 -6.41 -3.13
C TRP A 3 1.58 -7.64 -3.97
N LYS A 4 1.19 -7.43 -5.24
CA LYS A 4 1.00 -8.55 -6.18
C LYS A 4 2.29 -9.38 -6.27
N LYS A 5 2.18 -10.69 -6.45
CA LYS A 5 3.35 -11.62 -6.46
C LYS A 5 4.46 -11.25 -7.45
N ASN A 6 4.14 -10.58 -8.56
CA ASN A 6 5.09 -10.15 -9.58
C ASN A 6 5.66 -8.74 -9.34
N VAL A 7 5.25 -8.07 -8.26
CA VAL A 7 5.71 -6.72 -7.91
C VAL A 7 6.94 -6.81 -7.02
N LYS A 8 7.94 -5.97 -7.32
CA LYS A 8 9.16 -5.82 -6.53
C LYS A 8 9.34 -4.36 -6.15
N VAL A 9 9.64 -4.12 -4.88
CA VAL A 9 10.10 -2.82 -4.38
C VAL A 9 11.61 -2.74 -4.63
N VAL A 10 12.06 -1.67 -5.30
CA VAL A 10 13.47 -1.47 -5.68
C VAL A 10 13.95 -0.11 -5.17
N ARG A 11 15.21 -0.03 -4.70
CA ARG A 11 15.78 1.15 -4.03
C ARG A 11 17.02 1.74 -4.72
N GLU A 12 17.36 1.30 -5.93
CA GLU A 12 18.64 1.63 -6.58
C GLU A 12 18.78 3.11 -7.00
N LYS A 13 17.66 3.78 -7.36
CA LYS A 13 17.63 5.16 -7.85
C LYS A 13 16.53 6.00 -7.19
N GLY A 14 16.14 5.62 -5.97
CA GLY A 14 14.88 6.00 -5.34
C GLY A 14 13.99 4.78 -5.14
N LEU A 15 12.88 4.96 -4.44
CA LEU A 15 11.92 3.89 -4.18
C LEU A 15 11.00 3.71 -5.39
N GLU A 16 11.00 2.52 -5.98
CA GLU A 16 10.23 2.18 -7.18
C GLU A 16 9.49 0.86 -7.01
N LEU A 17 8.29 0.75 -7.57
CA LEU A 17 7.57 -0.50 -7.78
C LEU A 17 7.83 -0.99 -9.21
N LYS A 18 8.30 -2.23 -9.35
CA LYS A 18 8.52 -2.87 -10.66
C LYS A 18 7.62 -4.08 -10.81
N SER A 19 6.89 -4.15 -11.92
CA SER A 19 6.08 -5.30 -12.31
C SER A 19 6.28 -5.62 -13.80
N SER A 20 5.57 -6.62 -14.32
CA SER A 20 5.52 -6.89 -15.76
C SER A 20 4.84 -5.77 -16.56
N GLU A 21 4.03 -4.94 -15.90
CA GLU A 21 3.26 -3.85 -16.52
C GLU A 21 4.06 -2.54 -16.58
N GLY A 22 5.13 -2.42 -15.80
CA GLY A 22 6.01 -1.25 -15.85
C GLY A 22 6.78 -0.99 -14.57
N VAL A 23 7.29 0.23 -14.49
CA VAL A 23 8.00 0.78 -13.33
C VAL A 23 7.29 2.06 -12.91
N GLN A 24 6.95 2.18 -11.63
CA GLN A 24 6.39 3.39 -11.06
C GLN A 24 7.23 3.84 -9.87
N ALA A 25 7.63 5.11 -9.88
CA ALA A 25 8.30 5.73 -8.73
C ALA A 25 7.30 5.94 -7.59
N ILE A 26 7.75 5.68 -6.37
CA ILE A 26 7.05 6.07 -5.14
C ILE A 26 7.46 7.50 -4.80
N ILE A 27 6.49 8.38 -4.56
CA ILE A 27 6.79 9.73 -4.08
C ILE A 27 7.21 9.70 -2.61
N SER A 28 8.06 10.63 -2.18
CA SER A 28 8.66 10.60 -0.84
C SER A 28 7.66 10.60 0.31
N SER A 29 6.48 11.20 0.11
CA SER A 29 5.40 11.19 1.11
C SER A 29 4.76 9.82 1.30
N ASP A 30 4.89 8.88 0.36
CA ASP A 30 4.30 7.54 0.41
C ASP A 30 5.29 6.46 0.89
N GLU A 31 6.58 6.78 0.96
CA GLU A 31 7.63 5.80 1.28
C GLU A 31 7.40 5.10 2.62
N TYR A 32 6.86 5.81 3.62
CA TYR A 32 6.62 5.26 4.94
C TYR A 32 5.53 4.17 4.93
N ILE A 33 4.50 4.29 4.09
CA ILE A 33 3.46 3.27 3.91
C ILE A 33 4.05 2.03 3.23
N VAL A 34 4.89 2.24 2.20
CA VAL A 34 5.61 1.13 1.54
C VAL A 34 6.50 0.38 2.51
N ASN A 35 7.25 1.10 3.35
CA ASN A 35 8.11 0.52 4.37
C ASN A 35 7.30 -0.30 5.39
N ALA A 36 6.14 0.21 5.82
CA ALA A 36 5.23 -0.53 6.71
C ALA A 36 4.75 -1.83 6.09
N MET A 37 4.33 -1.80 4.82
CA MET A 37 3.94 -3.01 4.08
C MET A 37 5.10 -4.00 3.96
N GLU A 38 6.32 -3.54 3.64
CA GLU A 38 7.52 -4.41 3.59
C GLU A 38 7.90 -4.99 4.96
N SER A 39 7.54 -4.32 6.05
CA SER A 39 7.73 -4.81 7.43
C SER A 39 6.68 -5.83 7.87
N GLY A 40 5.66 -6.09 7.04
CA GLY A 40 4.60 -7.06 7.29
C GLY A 40 3.30 -6.45 7.83
N ILE A 41 3.12 -5.13 7.77
CA ILE A 41 1.83 -4.49 8.08
C ILE A 41 0.93 -4.62 6.85
N GLU A 42 0.09 -5.66 6.88
CA GLU A 42 -0.75 -6.06 5.74
C GLU A 42 -2.25 -5.93 6.02
N GLU A 43 -2.66 -5.53 7.23
CA GLU A 43 -4.06 -5.28 7.57
C GLU A 43 -4.36 -3.78 7.44
N ASP A 44 -5.48 -3.45 6.82
CA ASP A 44 -5.83 -2.07 6.50
C ASP A 44 -6.03 -1.25 7.78
N GLU A 45 -6.62 -1.84 8.82
CA GLU A 45 -6.75 -1.23 10.15
C GLU A 45 -5.38 -0.88 10.77
N LYS A 46 -4.41 -1.79 10.67
CA LYS A 46 -3.05 -1.56 11.19
C LYS A 46 -2.30 -0.50 10.40
N LEU A 47 -2.52 -0.44 9.08
CA LEU A 47 -1.98 0.65 8.25
C LEU A 47 -2.61 1.99 8.62
N ILE A 48 -3.92 2.04 8.88
CA ILE A 48 -4.61 3.25 9.34
C ILE A 48 -4.04 3.71 10.69
N GLU A 49 -3.91 2.81 11.67
CA GLU A 49 -3.31 3.11 12.98
C GLU A 49 -1.88 3.66 12.82
N PHE A 50 -1.08 3.00 11.99
CA PHE A 50 0.29 3.42 11.70
C PHE A 50 0.36 4.82 11.05
N ILE A 51 -0.55 5.13 10.11
CA ILE A 51 -0.65 6.45 9.47
C ILE A 51 -1.07 7.50 10.50
N MET A 52 -2.04 7.21 11.37
CA MET A 52 -2.47 8.13 12.43
C MET A 52 -1.30 8.49 13.35
N GLU A 53 -0.51 7.50 13.77
CA GLU A 53 0.66 7.71 14.61
C GLU A 53 1.79 8.46 13.87
N THR A 54 2.03 8.13 12.60
CA THR A 54 3.12 8.72 11.83
C THR A 54 2.84 10.16 11.44
N GLU A 55 1.63 10.46 10.96
CA GLU A 55 1.24 11.79 10.50
C GLU A 55 0.59 12.65 11.62
N GLN A 56 0.34 12.08 12.80
CA GLN A 56 -0.32 12.75 13.93
C GLN A 56 -1.72 13.28 13.55
N VAL A 57 -2.49 12.44 12.85
CA VAL A 57 -3.82 12.76 12.33
C VAL A 57 -4.91 11.88 12.93
N ASN A 58 -6.17 12.30 12.77
CA ASN A 58 -7.32 11.47 13.16
C ASN A 58 -7.58 10.34 12.15
N GLU A 59 -8.42 9.39 12.55
CA GLU A 59 -8.76 8.21 11.74
C GLU A 59 -9.34 8.56 10.37
N ILE A 60 -10.18 9.59 10.27
CA ILE A 60 -10.79 10.01 9.01
C ILE A 60 -9.71 10.45 8.02
N ALA A 61 -8.78 11.29 8.47
CA ALA A 61 -7.67 11.75 7.65
C ALA A 61 -6.74 10.60 7.25
N ALA A 62 -6.44 9.67 8.18
CA ALA A 62 -5.64 8.49 7.89
C ALA A 62 -6.30 7.55 6.85
N ARG A 63 -7.62 7.36 6.92
CA ARG A 63 -8.37 6.60 5.91
C ARG A 63 -8.30 7.25 4.54
N PHE A 64 -8.44 8.58 4.45
CA PHE A 64 -8.25 9.29 3.18
C PHE A 64 -6.83 9.14 2.64
N ARG A 65 -5.83 9.25 3.52
CA ARG A 65 -4.43 9.09 3.17
C ARG A 65 -4.13 7.70 2.59
N LEU A 66 -4.67 6.64 3.20
CA LEU A 66 -4.56 5.26 2.70
C LEU A 66 -5.31 5.09 1.38
N ALA A 67 -6.47 5.71 1.21
CA ALA A 67 -7.22 5.67 -0.05
C ALA A 67 -6.46 6.36 -1.20
N GLU A 68 -5.82 7.50 -0.95
CA GLU A 68 -4.98 8.17 -1.95
C GLU A 68 -3.79 7.30 -2.38
N PHE A 69 -3.17 6.61 -1.42
CA PHE A 69 -2.11 5.64 -1.69
C PHE A 69 -2.62 4.49 -2.57
N LEU A 70 -3.78 3.92 -2.23
CA LEU A 70 -4.43 2.85 -2.99
C LEU A 70 -4.82 3.28 -4.41
N ILE A 71 -5.32 4.50 -4.60
CA ILE A 71 -5.63 5.04 -5.93
C ILE A 71 -4.35 5.16 -6.76
N THR A 72 -3.25 5.56 -6.13
CA THR A 72 -1.98 5.82 -6.82
C THR A 72 -1.25 4.53 -7.21
N TYR A 73 -1.27 3.52 -6.34
CA TYR A 73 -0.49 2.28 -6.51
C TYR A 73 -1.34 1.01 -6.63
N GLY A 74 -2.67 1.13 -6.74
CA GLY A 74 -3.60 0.00 -6.75
C GLY A 74 -3.28 -1.06 -7.80
N ASN A 75 -2.73 -0.66 -8.96
CA ASN A 75 -2.28 -1.59 -9.99
C ASN A 75 -1.17 -2.56 -9.53
N TYR A 76 -0.45 -2.22 -8.46
CA TYR A 76 0.63 -3.03 -7.88
C TYR A 76 0.20 -3.80 -6.63
N ILE A 77 -0.98 -3.52 -6.11
CA ILE A 77 -1.50 -4.10 -4.87
C ILE A 77 -2.39 -5.28 -5.23
N GLU A 78 -2.22 -6.39 -4.52
CA GLU A 78 -3.11 -7.53 -4.61
C GLU A 78 -4.45 -7.07 -4.04
N GLU A 79 -5.46 -6.96 -4.91
CA GLU A 79 -6.84 -6.86 -4.43
C GLU A 79 -7.05 -8.07 -3.52
N LEU A 80 -7.28 -7.80 -2.24
CA LEU A 80 -7.93 -8.78 -1.38
C LEU A 80 -9.33 -8.89 -1.95
N SER A 81 -9.46 -9.73 -2.99
CA SER A 81 -10.68 -10.43 -3.30
C SER A 81 -11.12 -11.00 -1.97
N GLU A 82 -12.06 -10.32 -1.30
CA GLU A 82 -12.95 -11.02 -0.40
C GLU A 82 -13.43 -12.22 -1.23
N GLU A 83 -12.98 -13.40 -0.87
CA GLU A 83 -13.76 -14.60 -1.06
C GLU A 83 -15.10 -14.34 -0.35
N LEU A 84 -15.97 -13.58 -0.99
CA LEU A 84 -17.38 -13.85 -0.99
C LEU A 84 -17.51 -15.22 -1.65
N MET A 85 -17.23 -16.25 -0.86
CA MET A 85 -17.90 -17.53 -0.92
C MET A 85 -19.40 -17.24 -0.84
N ILE A 86 -19.97 -16.80 -1.96
CA ILE A 86 -21.35 -17.13 -2.26
C ILE A 86 -21.24 -18.56 -2.80
N GLU A 87 -21.33 -19.52 -1.87
CA GLU A 87 -21.79 -20.85 -2.24
C GLU A 87 -23.09 -20.67 -3.04
N SER A 88 -23.07 -21.07 -4.30
CA SER A 88 -24.25 -21.19 -5.16
C SER A 88 -24.32 -22.60 -5.72
#